data_AF-A0A520IDP2-F1
#
_entry.id   AF-A0A520IDP2-F1
#
_cell.length_a   1.000
_cell.length_b   1.000
_cell.length_c   1.000
_cell.angle_alpha   90.00
_cell.angle_beta   90.00
_cell.angle_gamma   90.00
#
_symmetry.space_group_name_H-M   'P 1'
#
loop_
_entity.id
_entity.type
_entity.pdbx_description
1 polymer ?
#
loop_
_entity_poly.entity_id
_entity_poly.type
_entity_poly.pdbx_seq_one_letter_code
_entity_poly.pdbx_strand_id
1 'polypeptide(L)'
;MSFFDLIPESLGLAAGLYDARTIIGCTAVGFGGYMLLDRVLGAKGGYEGEWRAHLAPASLTLHSLLDGMGIGLAFQISPQIGWVIAIAVLTHDIADGVNTVSLSMMTSRRTTAIRWLIVNGCAPMLGVILGLLVHIPGWALAPLLAAFAGAFLYIGACELVPRSHLRDPRLRTTLASLAGMALMLAVTTWAK
;
A
#
# COMPACT_ATOMS: atom_id res chain seq x y z
N MET A 1 0.13 6.93 -4.19
CA MET A 1 0.93 6.05 -5.06
C MET A 1 0.11 5.47 -6.22
N SER A 2 -1.04 4.84 -5.97
CA SER A 2 -1.84 4.15 -7.00
C SER A 2 -2.09 4.93 -8.31
N PHE A 3 -2.52 6.19 -8.22
CA PHE A 3 -2.86 6.99 -9.40
C PHE A 3 -1.68 7.42 -10.26
N PHE A 4 -0.53 7.70 -9.64
CA PHE A 4 0.61 8.34 -10.32
C PHE A 4 1.73 7.36 -10.68
N ASP A 5 1.72 6.18 -10.05
CA ASP A 5 2.78 5.20 -10.21
C ASP A 5 2.23 3.85 -10.70
N LEU A 6 1.55 3.10 -9.82
CA LEU A 6 1.18 1.71 -10.07
C LEU A 6 0.21 1.52 -11.25
N ILE A 7 -0.85 2.35 -11.36
CA ILE A 7 -1.81 2.22 -12.47
C ILE A 7 -1.14 2.57 -13.80
N PRO A 8 -0.50 3.75 -13.98
CA PRO A 8 0.22 4.05 -15.22
C PRO A 8 1.28 3.01 -15.58
N GLU A 9 2.06 2.53 -14.62
CA GLU A 9 3.10 1.53 -14.84
C GLU A 9 2.51 0.18 -15.28
N SER A 10 1.40 -0.24 -14.65
CA SER A 10 0.70 -1.47 -15.04
C SER A 10 0.16 -1.41 -16.48
N LEU A 11 -0.28 -0.23 -16.93
CA LEU A 11 -0.71 -0.01 -18.31
C LEU A 11 0.48 -0.01 -19.28
N GLY A 12 1.62 0.55 -18.88
CA GLY A 12 2.86 0.51 -19.67
C GLY A 12 3.37 -0.93 -19.86
N LEU A 13 3.43 -1.71 -18.78
CA LEU A 13 3.84 -3.12 -18.80
C LEU A 13 2.85 -4.03 -19.55
N ALA A 14 1.59 -3.63 -19.66
CA ALA A 14 0.56 -4.36 -20.39
C ALA A 14 0.66 -4.20 -21.91
N ALA A 15 1.44 -3.24 -22.42
CA ALA A 15 1.51 -2.92 -23.84
C ALA A 15 1.87 -4.17 -24.68
N GLY A 16 0.97 -4.56 -25.57
CA GLY A 16 1.15 -5.74 -26.43
C GLY A 16 0.80 -7.09 -25.79
N LEU A 17 0.47 -7.14 -24.50
CA LEU A 17 0.08 -8.35 -23.76
C LEU A 17 -1.39 -8.33 -23.31
N TYR A 18 -1.88 -7.18 -22.85
CA TYR A 18 -3.24 -7.00 -22.36
C TYR A 18 -3.82 -5.67 -22.85
N ASP A 19 -5.14 -5.67 -23.09
CA ASP A 19 -5.87 -4.43 -23.30
C ASP A 19 -6.04 -3.64 -22.00
N ALA A 20 -6.14 -2.31 -22.10
CA ALA A 20 -6.29 -1.41 -20.97
C ALA A 20 -7.52 -1.78 -20.11
N ARG A 21 -8.60 -2.26 -20.74
CA ARG A 21 -9.80 -2.73 -20.02
C ARG A 21 -9.48 -3.88 -19.06
N THR A 22 -8.62 -4.82 -19.45
CA THR A 22 -8.22 -5.95 -18.59
C THR A 22 -7.47 -5.45 -17.36
N ILE A 23 -6.53 -4.53 -17.55
CA ILE A 23 -5.71 -3.95 -16.47
C ILE A 23 -6.59 -3.15 -15.49
N ILE A 24 -7.48 -2.30 -16.00
CA ILE A 24 -8.45 -1.58 -15.15
C ILE A 24 -9.36 -2.57 -14.41
N GLY A 25 -9.76 -3.67 -15.07
CA GLY A 25 -10.50 -4.77 -14.46
C GLY A 25 -9.73 -5.40 -13.29
N CYS A 26 -8.44 -5.67 -13.44
CA CYS A 26 -7.58 -6.15 -12.36
C CYS A 26 -7.49 -5.15 -11.20
N THR A 27 -7.40 -3.85 -11.47
CA THR A 27 -7.49 -2.81 -10.43
C THR A 27 -8.82 -2.85 -9.70
N ALA A 28 -9.94 -3.01 -10.40
CA ALA A 28 -11.25 -3.16 -9.77
C ALA A 28 -11.35 -4.43 -8.90
N VAL A 29 -10.77 -5.55 -9.37
CA VAL A 29 -10.69 -6.80 -8.59
C VAL A 29 -9.87 -6.61 -7.33
N GLY A 30 -8.73 -5.94 -7.40
CA GLY A 30 -7.90 -5.64 -6.22
C GLY A 30 -8.63 -4.76 -5.20
N PHE A 31 -9.27 -3.69 -5.67
CA PHE A 31 -10.11 -2.81 -4.84
C PHE A 31 -11.25 -3.59 -4.17
N GLY A 32 -12.02 -4.34 -4.96
CA GLY A 32 -13.17 -5.10 -4.48
C GLY A 32 -12.77 -6.26 -3.57
N GLY A 33 -11.64 -6.91 -3.84
CA GLY A 33 -11.09 -7.99 -3.03
C GLY A 33 -10.69 -7.50 -1.65
N TYR A 34 -9.98 -6.37 -1.57
CA TYR A 34 -9.64 -5.76 -0.28
C TYR A 34 -10.90 -5.25 0.45
N MET A 35 -11.85 -4.61 -0.25
CA MET A 35 -13.13 -4.21 0.33
C MET A 35 -13.88 -5.39 0.95
N LEU A 36 -13.94 -6.53 0.24
CA LEU A 36 -14.59 -7.74 0.74
C LEU A 36 -13.86 -8.27 1.98
N LEU A 37 -12.53 -8.32 1.93
CA LEU A 37 -11.71 -8.75 3.06
C LEU A 37 -11.97 -7.88 4.29
N ASP A 38 -11.87 -6.55 4.16
CA ASP A 38 -12.12 -5.58 5.22
C ASP A 38 -13.54 -5.76 5.80
N ARG A 39 -14.57 -5.85 4.94
CA ARG A 39 -15.96 -6.03 5.40
C ARG A 39 -16.21 -7.37 6.07
N VAL A 40 -15.65 -8.47 5.56
CA VAL A 40 -15.83 -9.80 6.17
C VAL A 40 -15.13 -9.87 7.53
N LEU A 41 -13.93 -9.32 7.64
CA LEU A 41 -13.20 -9.22 8.91
C LEU A 41 -13.90 -8.26 9.88
N GLY A 42 -14.48 -7.17 9.38
CA GLY A 42 -15.25 -6.20 10.15
C GLY A 42 -16.60 -6.73 10.65
N ALA A 43 -17.35 -7.44 9.80
CA ALA A 43 -18.67 -7.99 10.12
C ALA A 43 -18.64 -9.17 11.10
N LYS A 44 -17.56 -9.97 11.08
CA LYS A 44 -17.31 -10.99 12.11
C LYS A 44 -16.99 -10.40 13.49
N GLY A 45 -16.82 -9.08 13.59
CA GLY A 45 -16.40 -8.35 14.80
C GLY A 45 -17.54 -7.87 15.70
N GLY A 46 -18.60 -8.66 15.88
CA GLY A 46 -19.32 -8.65 17.16
C GLY A 46 -18.44 -9.36 18.19
N TYR A 47 -18.28 -8.76 19.37
CA TYR A 47 -17.42 -9.15 20.50
C TYR A 47 -16.03 -8.49 20.60
N GLU A 48 -15.85 -7.92 21.79
CA GLU A 48 -14.66 -7.31 22.39
C GLU A 48 -13.42 -8.21 22.23
N GLY A 49 -12.24 -7.63 21.97
CA GLY A 49 -11.02 -8.43 21.97
C GLY A 49 -9.77 -7.71 21.49
N GLU A 50 -8.71 -7.84 22.28
CA GLU A 50 -7.31 -7.48 22.03
C GLU A 50 -6.85 -7.86 20.60
N TRP A 51 -7.41 -8.92 20.00
CA TRP A 51 -7.13 -9.34 18.62
C TRP A 51 -7.42 -8.26 17.55
N ARG A 52 -8.50 -7.47 17.67
CA ARG A 52 -8.77 -6.38 16.70
C ARG A 52 -7.76 -5.23 16.81
N ALA A 53 -7.15 -5.06 17.98
CA ALA A 53 -6.06 -4.08 18.20
C ALA A 53 -4.84 -4.38 17.32
N HIS A 54 -4.69 -5.63 16.90
CA HIS A 54 -3.59 -6.10 16.07
C HIS A 54 -3.93 -6.10 14.57
N LEU A 55 -5.20 -6.11 14.17
CA LEU A 55 -5.59 -6.22 12.76
C LEU A 55 -5.19 -5.01 11.91
N ALA A 56 -5.42 -3.80 12.42
CA ALA A 56 -5.07 -2.58 11.71
C ALA A 56 -3.54 -2.44 11.48
N PRO A 57 -2.68 -2.55 12.51
CA PRO A 57 -1.23 -2.54 12.29
C PRO A 57 -0.72 -3.76 11.53
N ALA A 58 -1.37 -4.93 11.64
CA ALA A 58 -1.04 -6.10 10.81
C ALA A 58 -1.34 -5.87 9.33
N SER A 59 -2.45 -5.21 9.00
CA SER A 59 -2.75 -4.87 7.61
C SER A 59 -1.74 -3.88 7.03
N LEU A 60 -1.27 -2.91 7.81
CA LEU A 60 -0.20 -2.00 7.38
C LEU A 60 1.14 -2.74 7.23
N THR A 61 1.44 -3.68 8.12
CA THR A 61 2.64 -4.53 7.99
C THR A 61 2.58 -5.36 6.70
N LEU A 62 1.41 -5.94 6.40
CA LEU A 62 1.21 -6.71 5.16
C LEU A 62 1.34 -5.79 3.93
N HIS A 63 0.85 -4.56 4.02
CA HIS A 63 1.04 -3.55 2.98
C HIS A 63 2.53 -3.25 2.75
N SER A 64 3.28 -2.88 3.78
CA SER A 64 4.72 -2.62 3.70
C SER A 64 5.52 -3.86 3.23
N LEU A 65 5.07 -5.08 3.54
CA LEU A 65 5.65 -6.31 2.98
C LEU A 65 5.47 -6.37 1.46
N LEU A 66 4.27 -6.08 0.97
CA LEU A 66 3.95 -6.08 -0.46
C LEU A 66 4.67 -4.96 -1.20
N ASP A 67 4.87 -3.80 -0.59
CA ASP A 67 5.70 -2.73 -1.15
C ASP A 67 7.15 -3.20 -1.32
N GLY A 68 7.70 -3.86 -0.31
CA GLY A 68 9.01 -4.50 -0.40
C GLY A 68 9.09 -5.52 -1.54
N MET A 69 8.07 -6.38 -1.68
CA MET A 69 8.01 -7.33 -2.80
C MET A 69 7.98 -6.62 -4.15
N GLY A 70 7.24 -5.52 -4.25
CA GLY A 70 7.22 -4.65 -5.43
C GLY A 70 8.60 -4.12 -5.80
N ILE A 71 9.38 -3.66 -4.82
CA ILE A 71 10.77 -3.24 -5.01
C ILE A 71 11.63 -4.40 -5.54
N GLY A 72 11.56 -5.57 -4.88
CA GLY A 72 12.33 -6.75 -5.29
C GLY A 72 12.04 -7.18 -6.73
N LEU A 73 10.76 -7.22 -7.11
CA LEU A 73 10.33 -7.52 -8.48
C LEU A 73 10.80 -6.46 -9.47
N ALA A 74 10.74 -5.19 -9.11
CA ALA A 74 11.21 -4.09 -9.96
C ALA A 74 12.70 -4.16 -10.29
N PHE A 75 13.53 -4.58 -9.32
CA PHE A 75 14.96 -4.83 -9.54
C PHE A 75 15.24 -6.00 -10.48
N GLN A 76 14.32 -6.96 -10.61
CA GLN A 76 14.44 -8.02 -11.64
C GLN A 76 14.21 -7.49 -13.06
N ILE A 77 13.45 -6.41 -13.21
CA ILE A 77 13.18 -5.77 -14.50
C ILE A 77 14.36 -4.90 -14.90
N SER A 78 14.73 -3.93 -14.06
CA SER A 78 15.96 -3.14 -14.23
C SER A 78 16.36 -2.44 -12.92
N PRO A 79 17.67 -2.16 -12.71
CA PRO A 79 18.12 -1.39 -11.56
C PRO A 79 17.50 0.00 -11.46
N GLN A 80 17.25 0.66 -12.59
CA GLN A 80 16.67 2.00 -12.64
C GLN A 80 15.23 1.98 -12.09
N ILE A 81 14.38 1.08 -12.60
CA ILE A 81 12.99 0.93 -12.13
C ILE A 81 12.96 0.53 -10.65
N GLY A 82 13.86 -0.37 -10.22
CA GLY A 82 14.00 -0.77 -8.82
C GLY A 82 14.24 0.41 -7.87
N TRP A 83 15.18 1.30 -8.21
CA TRP A 83 15.46 2.49 -7.40
C TRP A 83 14.30 3.50 -7.37
N VAL A 84 13.63 3.69 -8.51
CA VAL A 84 12.45 4.57 -8.61
C VAL A 84 11.35 4.10 -7.65
N ILE A 85 11.00 2.81 -7.69
CA ILE A 85 9.99 2.24 -6.82
C ILE A 85 10.45 2.28 -5.36
N ALA A 86 11.73 1.98 -5.06
CA ALA A 86 12.25 2.05 -3.70
C ALA A 86 12.12 3.44 -3.08
N ILE A 87 12.42 4.50 -3.83
CA ILE A 87 12.26 5.90 -3.37
C ILE A 87 10.77 6.24 -3.17
N ALA A 88 9.91 5.82 -4.10
CA ALA A 88 8.47 6.04 -4.00
C ALA A 88 7.87 5.34 -2.76
N VAL A 89 8.31 4.11 -2.47
CA VAL A 89 7.95 3.37 -1.25
C VAL A 89 8.44 4.08 -0.01
N LEU A 90 9.74 4.39 0.05
CA LEU A 90 10.34 5.08 1.20
C LEU A 90 9.63 6.39 1.56
N THR A 91 9.15 7.12 0.55
CA THR A 91 8.45 8.40 0.73
C THR A 91 7.16 8.26 1.54
N HIS A 92 6.41 7.17 1.37
CA HIS A 92 5.15 6.95 2.09
C HIS A 92 5.26 5.97 3.26
N ASP A 93 6.27 5.10 3.30
CA ASP A 93 6.49 4.15 4.39
C ASP A 93 6.76 4.85 5.74
N ILE A 94 7.28 6.10 5.72
CA ILE A 94 7.35 6.95 6.92
C ILE A 94 5.96 7.23 7.48
N ALA A 95 5.00 7.57 6.61
CA ALA A 95 3.62 7.82 7.02
C ALA A 95 2.97 6.54 7.55
N ASP A 96 3.26 5.39 6.95
CA ASP A 96 2.77 4.09 7.42
C ASP A 96 3.36 3.69 8.78
N GLY A 97 4.63 3.97 9.03
CA GLY A 97 5.24 3.82 10.36
C GLY A 97 4.53 4.66 11.43
N VAL A 98 4.23 5.94 11.12
CA VAL A 98 3.47 6.82 12.01
C VAL A 98 2.03 6.31 12.21
N ASN A 99 1.39 5.82 11.15
CA ASN A 99 0.04 5.28 11.20
C ASN A 99 -0.02 3.99 12.04
N THR A 100 0.97 3.11 11.89
CA THR A 100 1.13 1.87 12.64
C THR A 100 1.24 2.14 14.15
N VAL A 101 2.08 3.10 14.55
CA VAL A 101 2.20 3.51 15.96
C VAL A 101 0.88 4.12 16.44
N SER A 102 0.30 5.03 15.65
CA SER A 102 -0.94 5.73 16.02
C SER A 102 -2.11 4.77 16.24
N LEU A 103 -2.28 3.79 15.36
CA LEU A 103 -3.32 2.76 15.45
C LEU A 103 -3.06 1.82 16.62
N SER A 104 -1.82 1.35 16.80
CA SER A 104 -1.51 0.45 17.91
C SER A 104 -1.68 1.14 19.28
N MET A 105 -1.37 2.43 19.38
CA MET A 105 -1.56 3.22 20.60
C MET A 105 -3.03 3.50 20.96
N MET A 106 -3.96 3.36 20.01
CA MET A 106 -5.40 3.53 20.29
C MET A 106 -5.99 2.36 21.07
N THR A 107 -5.38 1.18 20.97
CA THR A 107 -5.96 -0.08 21.43
C THR A 107 -4.99 -0.93 22.26
N SER A 108 -3.73 -0.51 22.42
CA SER A 108 -2.68 -1.29 23.08
C SER A 108 -1.65 -0.42 23.81
N ARG A 109 -0.75 -1.06 24.54
CA ARG A 109 0.33 -0.39 25.29
C ARG A 109 1.47 0.06 24.36
N ARG A 110 2.26 1.03 24.81
CA ARG A 110 3.45 1.54 24.11
C ARG A 110 4.41 0.45 23.63
N THR A 111 4.61 -0.61 24.41
CA THR A 111 5.46 -1.75 24.02
C THR A 111 4.93 -2.49 22.80
N THR A 112 3.61 -2.56 22.63
CA THR A 112 2.96 -3.19 21.46
C THR A 112 3.10 -2.30 20.24
N ALA A 113 2.96 -0.98 20.39
CA ALA A 113 3.17 -0.04 19.29
C ALA A 113 4.62 -0.05 18.78
N ILE A 114 5.61 -0.14 19.68
CA ILE A 114 7.02 -0.29 19.29
C ILE A 114 7.26 -1.61 18.56
N ARG A 115 6.67 -2.72 19.04
CA ARG A 115 6.77 -4.02 18.36
C ARG A 115 6.20 -3.95 16.94
N TRP A 116 5.02 -3.37 16.77
CA TRP A 116 4.42 -3.19 15.45
C TRP A 116 5.23 -2.27 14.56
N LEU A 117 5.81 -1.19 15.08
CA LEU A 117 6.70 -0.34 14.30
C LEU A 117 7.92 -1.10 13.78
N ILE A 118 8.55 -1.92 14.64
CA ILE A 118 9.70 -2.75 14.24
C ILE A 118 9.27 -3.76 13.17
N VAL A 119 8.17 -4.48 13.41
CA VAL A 119 7.65 -5.48 12.47
C VAL A 119 7.30 -4.84 11.13
N ASN A 120 6.63 -3.69 11.13
CA ASN A 120 6.31 -2.92 9.94
C ASN A 120 7.58 -2.46 9.21
N GLY A 121 8.56 -1.90 9.92
CA GLY A 121 9.83 -1.44 9.33
C GLY A 121 10.70 -2.57 8.76
N CYS A 122 10.59 -3.79 9.30
CA CYS A 122 11.26 -4.96 8.73
C CYS A 122 10.51 -5.58 7.54
N ALA A 123 9.21 -5.29 7.40
CA ALA A 123 8.37 -5.90 6.37
C ALA A 123 8.85 -5.58 4.95
N PRO A 124 9.22 -4.34 4.57
CA PRO A 124 9.77 -4.05 3.25
C PRO A 124 11.06 -4.82 2.96
N MET A 125 11.94 -5.00 3.94
CA MET A 125 13.19 -5.74 3.75
C MET A 125 12.93 -7.21 3.44
N LEU A 126 12.02 -7.84 4.21
CA LEU A 126 11.58 -9.21 3.93
C LEU A 126 10.89 -9.29 2.57
N GLY A 127 10.07 -8.28 2.25
CA GLY A 127 9.39 -8.16 0.97
C GLY A 127 10.38 -8.14 -0.19
N VAL A 128 11.43 -7.33 -0.13
CA VAL A 128 12.47 -7.27 -1.18
C VAL A 128 13.10 -8.63 -1.39
N ILE A 129 13.45 -9.33 -0.32
CA ILE A 129 14.05 -10.68 -0.39
C ILE A 129 13.08 -11.64 -1.09
N LEU A 130 11.81 -11.69 -0.65
CA LEU A 130 10.79 -12.53 -1.26
C LEU A 130 10.56 -12.15 -2.72
N GLY A 131 10.50 -10.85 -3.02
CA GLY A 131 10.32 -10.30 -4.36
C GLY A 131 11.49 -10.63 -5.29
N LEU A 132 12.72 -10.78 -4.80
CA LEU A 132 13.89 -11.23 -5.58
C LEU A 132 13.91 -12.75 -5.78
N LEU A 133 13.35 -13.52 -4.85
CA LEU A 133 13.29 -14.99 -4.93
C LEU A 133 12.13 -15.49 -5.79
N VAL A 134 11.03 -14.74 -5.84
CA VAL A 134 9.85 -15.09 -6.65
C VAL A 134 10.06 -14.62 -8.08
N HIS A 135 10.05 -15.56 -9.02
CA HIS A 135 10.00 -15.26 -10.44
C HIS A 135 8.56 -15.15 -10.89
N ILE A 136 8.11 -13.94 -11.20
CA ILE A 136 6.79 -13.69 -11.79
C ILE A 136 6.97 -13.67 -13.30
N PRO A 137 6.25 -14.52 -14.05
CA PRO A 137 6.34 -14.48 -15.50
C PRO A 137 5.89 -13.11 -16.01
N GLY A 138 6.55 -12.56 -17.03
CA GLY A 138 6.32 -11.17 -17.46
C GLY A 138 4.85 -10.83 -17.77
N TRP A 139 4.08 -11.82 -18.25
CA TRP A 139 2.63 -11.66 -18.48
C TRP A 139 1.81 -11.43 -17.19
N ALA A 140 2.25 -11.94 -16.04
CA ALA A 140 1.52 -11.80 -14.78
C ALA A 140 1.81 -10.49 -14.06
N LEU A 141 2.89 -9.80 -14.42
CA LEU A 141 3.35 -8.60 -13.71
C LEU A 141 2.36 -7.43 -13.81
N ALA A 142 1.88 -7.12 -15.02
CA ALA A 142 0.94 -6.02 -15.23
C ALA A 142 -0.42 -6.23 -14.51
N PRO A 143 -1.10 -7.39 -14.64
CA PRO A 143 -2.32 -7.69 -13.88
C PRO A 143 -2.13 -7.62 -12.36
N LEU A 144 -1.00 -8.13 -11.86
CA LEU A 144 -0.72 -8.16 -10.42
C LEU A 144 -0.49 -6.75 -9.87
N LEU A 145 0.30 -5.93 -10.56
CA LEU A 145 0.55 -4.54 -10.18
C LEU A 145 -0.75 -3.72 -10.18
N ALA A 146 -1.60 -3.95 -11.17
CA ALA A 146 -2.91 -3.31 -11.27
C ALA A 146 -3.81 -3.68 -10.08
N ALA A 147 -3.83 -4.96 -9.67
CA ALA A 147 -4.57 -5.41 -8.49
C ALA A 147 -4.06 -4.78 -7.20
N PHE A 148 -2.74 -4.68 -6.98
CA PHE A 148 -2.19 -3.97 -5.82
C PHE A 148 -2.59 -2.50 -5.80
N ALA A 149 -2.53 -1.82 -6.96
CA ALA A 149 -2.94 -0.44 -7.08
C ALA A 149 -4.40 -0.22 -6.63
N GLY A 150 -5.29 -1.17 -6.97
CA GLY A 150 -6.68 -1.18 -6.56
C GLY A 150 -6.88 -1.35 -5.05
N ALA A 151 -6.17 -2.29 -4.43
CA ALA A 151 -6.21 -2.48 -2.98
C ALA A 151 -5.76 -1.22 -2.23
N PHE A 152 -4.67 -0.58 -2.68
CA PHE A 152 -4.16 0.67 -2.08
C PHE A 152 -5.11 1.84 -2.28
N LEU A 153 -5.81 1.87 -3.43
CA LEU A 153 -6.85 2.88 -3.67
C LEU A 153 -7.99 2.74 -2.65
N TYR A 154 -8.42 1.51 -2.32
CA TYR A 154 -9.40 1.28 -1.26
C TYR A 154 -8.89 1.78 0.10
N ILE A 155 -7.69 1.36 0.51
CA ILE A 155 -7.10 1.75 1.81
C ILE A 155 -7.03 3.28 1.90
N GLY A 156 -6.48 3.94 0.88
CA GLY A 156 -6.34 5.40 0.86
C GLY A 156 -7.69 6.13 0.88
N ALA A 157 -8.60 5.77 -0.04
CA ALA A 157 -9.84 6.51 -0.27
C ALA A 157 -10.95 6.18 0.73
N CYS A 158 -11.04 4.92 1.18
CA CYS A 158 -12.13 4.45 2.03
C CYS A 158 -11.76 4.37 3.51
N GLU A 159 -10.47 4.27 3.85
CA GLU A 159 -10.03 4.21 5.25
C GLU A 159 -9.26 5.44 5.69
N LEU A 160 -8.10 5.73 5.08
CA LEU A 160 -7.16 6.73 5.60
C LEU A 160 -7.71 8.15 5.50
N VAL A 161 -8.21 8.55 4.33
CA VAL A 161 -8.77 9.89 4.12
C VAL A 161 -9.99 10.12 5.03
N PRO A 162 -11.02 9.24 5.06
CA PRO A 162 -12.15 9.41 5.97
C PRO A 162 -11.77 9.39 7.45
N ARG A 163 -10.87 8.48 7.88
CA ARG A 163 -10.45 8.41 9.29
C ARG A 163 -9.67 9.64 9.73
N SER A 164 -8.80 10.19 8.87
CA SER A 164 -8.07 11.41 9.20
C SER A 164 -9.02 12.60 9.39
N HIS A 165 -10.03 12.72 8.53
CA HIS A 165 -11.07 13.74 8.66
C HIS A 165 -11.96 13.54 9.90
N LEU A 166 -12.35 12.30 10.21
CA LEU A 166 -13.12 12.00 11.42
C LEU A 166 -12.36 12.34 12.70
N ARG A 167 -11.04 12.14 12.72
CA ARG A 167 -10.18 12.44 13.87
C ARG A 167 -9.94 13.95 14.05
N ASP A 168 -9.86 14.69 12.95
CA ASP A 168 -9.69 16.15 12.97
C ASP A 168 -10.39 16.78 11.75
N PRO A 169 -11.68 17.17 11.89
CA PRO A 169 -12.53 17.62 10.79
C PRO A 169 -12.26 19.10 10.44
N ARG A 170 -10.99 19.45 10.28
CA ARG A 170 -10.53 20.80 9.95
C ARG A 170 -9.93 20.80 8.55
N LEU A 171 -10.00 21.94 7.87
CA LEU A 171 -9.43 22.10 6.52
C LEU A 171 -7.96 21.65 6.42
N ARG A 172 -7.18 21.79 7.51
CA ARG A 172 -5.77 21.37 7.56
C ARG A 172 -5.55 19.88 7.26
N THR A 173 -6.47 18.98 7.62
CA THR A 173 -6.31 17.54 7.33
C THR A 173 -6.49 17.29 5.84
N THR A 174 -7.50 17.89 5.23
CA THR A 174 -7.71 17.86 3.78
C THR A 174 -6.52 18.46 3.03
N LEU A 175 -6.00 19.61 3.48
CA LEU A 175 -4.81 20.22 2.89
C LEU A 175 -3.56 19.34 3.03
N ALA A 176 -3.40 18.66 4.17
CA ALA A 176 -2.30 17.71 4.35
C ALA A 176 -2.42 16.50 3.40
N SER A 177 -3.63 15.95 3.20
CA SER A 177 -3.86 14.88 2.22
C SER A 177 -3.58 15.34 0.79
N LEU A 178 -4.02 16.54 0.41
CA LEU A 178 -3.73 17.15 -0.89
C LEU A 178 -2.23 17.38 -1.08
N ALA A 179 -1.54 17.89 -0.05
CA ALA A 179 -0.10 18.08 -0.07
C ALA A 179 0.65 16.75 -0.22
N GLY A 180 0.20 15.68 0.45
CA GLY A 180 0.73 14.33 0.28
C GLY A 180 0.54 13.81 -1.14
N MET A 181 -0.63 14.02 -1.75
CA MET A 181 -0.86 13.66 -3.16
C MET A 181 0.05 14.45 -4.11
N ALA A 182 0.21 15.75 -3.89
CA ALA A 182 1.09 16.59 -4.69
C ALA A 182 2.57 16.18 -4.54
N LEU A 183 3.01 15.83 -3.33
CA LEU A 183 4.35 15.30 -3.09
C LEU A 183 4.57 13.99 -3.83
N MET A 184 3.60 13.05 -3.75
CA MET A 184 3.71 11.79 -4.49
C MET A 184 3.74 12.00 -6.00
N LEU A 185 2.92 12.92 -6.53
CA LEU A 185 2.98 13.29 -7.94
C LEU A 185 4.39 13.79 -8.30
N ALA A 186 4.92 14.76 -7.55
CA ALA A 186 6.25 15.31 -7.79
C ALA A 186 7.36 14.25 -7.77
N VAL A 187 7.34 13.34 -6.79
CA VAL A 187 8.31 12.23 -6.68
C VAL A 187 8.20 11.31 -7.89
N THR A 188 6.99 10.89 -8.27
CA THR A 188 6.79 9.99 -9.41
C THR A 188 7.13 10.61 -10.75
N THR A 189 6.94 11.93 -10.91
CA THR A 189 7.33 12.65 -12.14
C THR A 189 8.82 12.92 -12.23
N TRP A 190 9.50 13.09 -11.10
CA TRP A 190 10.95 13.28 -11.09
C TRP A 190 11.71 11.98 -11.33
N ALA A 191 11.13 10.86 -10.90
CA ALA A 191 11.76 9.56 -10.96
C ALA A 191 11.61 8.85 -12.33
N LYS A 192 10.77 9.37 -13.24
CA LYS A 192 10.56 8.85 -14.61
C LYS A 192 11.29 9.72 -15.63
#